data_AF-A0A8T4M886-F1
#
_entry.id   AF-A0A8T4M886-F1
#
_cell.length_a   1.000
_cell.length_b   1.000
_cell.length_c   1.000
_cell.angle_alpha   90.00
_cell.angle_beta   90.00
_cell.angle_gamma   90.00
#
_symmetry.space_group_name_H-M   'P 1'
#
loop_
_entity.id
_entity.type
_entity.pdbx_description
1 polymer ?
#
loop_
_entity_poly.entity_id
_entity_poly.type
_entity_poly.pdbx_seq_one_letter_code
_entity_poly.pdbx_strand_id
1 'polypeptide(L)'
;MFPSIDPKKMQSMMKQMGIAQEEIDAKRVIIESEDKNIIIENPSVIKIKMQGQETFQISGDIKEEENNSLEEDIKTIIEKTGCSEQEAKKALEDNNGDLAEAILSLS
;
A
#
# COMPACT_ATOMS: atom_id res chain seq x y z
N MET A 1 21.11 14.11 23.62
CA MET A 1 20.94 12.87 24.42
C MET A 1 19.68 13.03 25.24
N PHE A 2 18.60 12.32 24.89
CA PHE A 2 17.41 12.28 25.75
C PHE A 2 17.76 11.46 27.00
N PRO A 3 17.49 11.97 28.22
CA PRO A 3 17.77 11.21 29.44
C PRO A 3 16.96 9.90 29.41
N SER A 4 17.54 8.83 29.94
CA SER A 4 16.91 7.50 30.03
C SER A 4 15.66 7.57 30.90
N ILE A 5 14.54 7.96 30.29
CA ILE A 5 13.21 7.94 30.92
C ILE A 5 12.83 6.48 31.11
N ASP A 6 12.40 6.16 32.34
CA ASP A 6 11.92 4.83 32.70
C ASP A 6 10.75 4.39 31.77
N PRO A 7 10.84 3.22 31.11
CA PRO A 7 9.84 2.74 30.15
C PRO A 7 8.41 2.76 30.71
N LYS A 8 8.22 2.50 32.01
CA LYS A 8 6.90 2.49 32.66
C LYS A 8 6.33 3.90 32.85
N LYS A 9 7.19 4.89 33.11
CA LYS A 9 6.77 6.30 33.16
C LYS A 9 6.39 6.80 31.79
N MET A 10 7.09 6.36 30.74
CA MET A 10 6.79 6.73 29.36
C MET A 10 5.44 6.16 28.91
N GLN A 11 5.16 4.87 29.18
CA GLN A 11 3.84 4.28 28.90
C GLN A 11 2.70 5.01 29.64
N SER A 12 2.92 5.37 30.90
CA SER A 12 1.91 6.07 31.70
C SER A 12 1.62 7.48 31.17
N MET A 13 2.66 8.22 30.75
CA MET A 13 2.52 9.53 30.10
C MET A 13 1.81 9.41 28.75
N MET A 14 2.18 8.45 27.90
CA MET A 14 1.52 8.24 26.60
C MET A 14 0.03 7.94 26.75
N LYS A 15 -0.35 7.10 27.73
CA LYS A 15 -1.75 6.79 28.03
C LYS A 15 -2.52 8.03 28.52
N GLN A 16 -1.90 8.90 29.33
CA GLN A 16 -2.50 10.17 29.77
C GLN A 16 -2.71 11.17 28.62
N MET A 17 -1.86 11.11 27.59
CA MET A 17 -2.00 11.90 26.37
C MET A 17 -3.01 11.31 25.38
N GLY A 18 -3.71 10.23 25.73
CA GLY A 18 -4.71 9.58 24.89
C GLY A 18 -4.10 8.76 23.74
N ILE A 19 -2.81 8.42 23.83
CA ILE A 19 -2.12 7.59 22.85
C ILE A 19 -2.30 6.13 23.26
N ALA A 20 -3.04 5.36 22.46
CA ALA A 20 -3.17 3.92 22.62
C ALA A 20 -2.25 3.20 21.63
N GLN A 21 -1.46 2.24 22.11
CA GLN A 21 -0.63 1.37 21.27
C GLN A 21 -1.19 -0.04 21.32
N GLU A 22 -1.29 -0.68 20.16
CA GLU A 22 -1.78 -2.04 19.98
C GLU A 22 -0.82 -2.78 19.06
N GLU A 23 -0.37 -3.95 19.49
CA GLU A 23 0.45 -4.84 18.67
C GLU A 23 -0.46 -5.67 17.77
N ILE A 24 -0.14 -5.75 16.48
CA ILE A 24 -0.90 -6.51 15.49
C ILE A 24 -0.09 -7.73 15.08
N ASP A 25 -0.63 -8.91 15.34
CA ASP A 25 -0.08 -10.19 14.89
C ASP A 25 -0.38 -10.40 13.39
N ALA A 26 0.44 -9.79 12.54
CA ALA A 26 0.33 -9.87 11.09
C ALA A 26 1.29 -10.91 10.53
N LYS A 27 0.80 -11.75 9.61
CA LYS A 27 1.66 -12.71 8.88
C LYS A 27 2.46 -12.07 7.75
N ARG A 28 1.92 -10.99 7.17
CA ARG A 28 2.47 -10.25 6.02
C ARG A 28 1.86 -8.86 5.98
N VAL A 29 2.63 -7.87 5.53
CA VAL A 29 2.12 -6.56 5.10
C VAL A 29 2.37 -6.40 3.61
N ILE A 30 1.38 -5.89 2.88
CA ILE A 30 1.50 -5.52 1.47
C ILE A 30 1.16 -4.04 1.38
N ILE A 31 2.06 -3.25 0.83
CA ILE A 31 1.82 -1.86 0.47
C ILE A 31 1.73 -1.84 -1.05
N GLU A 32 0.51 -1.70 -1.55
CA GLU A 32 0.26 -1.55 -2.98
C GLU A 32 0.54 -0.11 -3.40
N SER A 33 1.25 0.06 -4.50
CA SER A 33 1.51 1.37 -5.11
C SER A 33 1.42 1.23 -6.63
N GLU A 34 1.30 2.35 -7.33
CA GLU A 34 1.09 2.35 -8.80
C GLU A 34 2.21 1.59 -9.54
N ASP A 35 3.47 1.79 -9.16
CA ASP A 35 4.61 1.20 -9.88
C ASP A 35 5.05 -0.17 -9.34
N LYS A 36 4.91 -0.37 -8.03
CA LYS A 36 5.44 -1.55 -7.34
C LYS A 36 4.69 -1.84 -6.05
N ASN A 37 4.67 -3.12 -5.69
CA ASN A 37 4.19 -3.56 -4.41
C ASN A 37 5.38 -3.77 -3.46
N ILE A 38 5.26 -3.29 -2.24
CA ILE A 38 6.22 -3.56 -1.16
C ILE A 38 5.64 -4.64 -0.27
N ILE A 39 6.29 -5.79 -0.21
CA ILE A 39 5.90 -6.94 0.59
C ILE A 39 6.84 -7.03 1.78
N ILE A 40 6.27 -7.04 2.99
CA ILE A 40 7.01 -7.18 4.24
C ILE A 40 6.65 -8.53 4.87
N GLU A 41 7.59 -9.46 4.87
CA GLU A 41 7.47 -10.77 5.52
C GLU A 41 7.95 -10.71 6.97
N ASN A 42 7.41 -11.61 7.80
CA ASN A 42 7.64 -11.63 9.26
C ASN A 42 7.48 -10.24 9.91
N PRO A 43 6.39 -9.50 9.64
CA PRO A 43 6.30 -8.12 10.07
C PRO A 43 6.04 -8.01 11.57
N SER A 44 6.72 -7.07 12.22
CA SER A 44 6.35 -6.51 13.53
C SER A 44 5.53 -5.25 13.27
N VAL A 45 4.25 -5.27 13.67
CA VAL A 45 3.30 -4.16 13.41
C VAL A 45 2.78 -3.59 14.72
N ILE A 46 2.95 -2.28 14.90
CA ILE A 46 2.39 -1.54 16.04
C ILE A 46 1.43 -0.48 15.50
N LYS A 47 0.17 -0.54 15.91
CA LYS A 47 -0.85 0.47 15.65
C LYS A 47 -0.86 1.48 16.80
N ILE A 48 -0.79 2.77 16.46
CA ILE A 48 -0.83 3.88 17.39
C ILE A 48 -2.07 4.72 17.07
N LYS A 49 -2.95 4.92 18.05
CA LYS A 49 -4.13 5.77 17.91
C LYS A 49 -3.93 7.06 18.68
N MET A 50 -4.00 8.20 17.99
CA MET A 50 -3.85 9.54 18.57
C MET A 50 -4.90 10.49 17.98
N GLN A 51 -5.75 11.08 18.82
CA GLN A 51 -6.73 12.11 18.42
C GLN A 51 -7.58 11.77 17.18
N GLY A 52 -7.95 10.49 17.01
CA GLY A 52 -8.78 10.04 15.88
C GLY A 52 -7.98 9.66 14.62
N GLN A 53 -6.66 9.88 14.60
CA GLN A 53 -5.75 9.34 13.59
C GLN A 53 -5.15 8.02 14.05
N GLU A 54 -4.97 7.10 13.11
CA GLU A 54 -4.30 5.83 13.32
C GLU A 54 -3.01 5.83 12.50
N THR A 55 -1.90 5.56 13.15
CA THR A 55 -0.59 5.39 12.51
C THR A 55 -0.07 4.00 12.78
N PHE A 56 0.70 3.46 11.83
CA PHE A 56 1.28 2.13 11.92
C PHE A 56 2.80 2.24 11.84
N GLN A 57 3.48 1.59 12.77
CA GLN A 57 4.92 1.36 12.69
C GLN A 57 5.15 -0.09 12.28
N ILE A 58 5.83 -0.29 11.17
CA ILE A 58 5.99 -1.60 10.52
C ILE A 58 7.49 -1.82 10.26
N SER A 59 7.98 -3.00 10.63
CA SER A 59 9.34 -3.46 10.32
C SER A 59 9.31 -4.94 9.99
N GLY A 60 10.20 -5.42 9.12
CA GLY A 60 10.30 -6.83 8.75
C GLY A 60 11.22 -7.04 7.55
N ASP A 61 11.14 -8.20 6.92
CA ASP A 61 11.90 -8.54 5.72
C ASP A 61 11.22 -7.96 4.47
N ILE A 62 11.84 -6.96 3.85
CA ILE A 62 11.24 -6.19 2.75
C ILE A 62 11.61 -6.80 1.39
N LYS A 63 10.61 -7.00 0.53
CA LYS A 63 10.73 -7.36 -0.88
C LYS A 63 9.92 -6.37 -1.71
N GLU A 64 10.40 -6.08 -2.91
CA GLU A 64 9.68 -5.28 -3.90
C GLU A 64 9.29 -6.18 -5.07
N GLU A 65 8.05 -6.10 -5.50
CA GLU A 65 7.54 -6.74 -6.72
C GLU A 65 7.07 -5.64 -7.66
N GLU A 66 7.47 -5.69 -8.94
CA GLU A 66 6.95 -4.77 -9.95
C GLU A 66 5.44 -4.96 -10.06
N ASN A 67 4.69 -3.86 -10.12
CA ASN A 67 3.25 -3.94 -10.23
C ASN A 67 2.89 -4.26 -11.69
N ASN A 68 2.63 -5.53 -11.98
CA ASN A 68 2.19 -5.98 -13.29
C ASN A 68 0.74 -5.56 -13.62
N SER A 69 0.12 -4.64 -12.86
CA SER A 69 -1.20 -4.07 -13.17
C SER A 69 -1.31 -3.65 -14.64
N LEU A 70 -0.25 -3.05 -15.20
CA LEU A 70 -0.21 -2.69 -16.62
C LEU A 70 -0.51 -3.89 -17.54
N GLU A 71 0.08 -5.06 -17.29
CA GLU A 71 -0.19 -6.26 -18.11
C GLU A 71 -1.61 -6.80 -17.92
N GLU A 72 -2.16 -6.72 -16.71
CA GLU A 72 -3.54 -7.11 -16.42
C GLU A 72 -4.56 -6.14 -17.04
N ASP A 73 -4.27 -4.85 -17.00
CA ASP A 73 -5.10 -3.78 -17.58
C ASP A 73 -5.11 -3.90 -19.11
N ILE A 74 -3.95 -4.13 -19.74
CA ILE A 74 -3.84 -4.39 -21.18
C ILE A 74 -4.67 -5.62 -21.57
N LYS A 75 -4.56 -6.72 -20.83
CA LYS A 75 -5.38 -7.92 -21.08
C LYS A 75 -6.86 -7.62 -20.96
N THR A 76 -7.26 -6.89 -19.92
CA THR A 76 -8.66 -6.54 -19.70
C THR A 76 -9.21 -5.70 -20.85
N ILE A 77 -8.43 -4.75 -21.37
CA ILE A 77 -8.83 -3.96 -22.55
C ILE A 77 -9.00 -4.85 -23.77
N ILE A 78 -8.02 -5.70 -24.09
CA ILE A 78 -8.08 -6.63 -25.23
C ILE A 78 -9.33 -7.52 -25.13
N GLU A 79 -9.62 -8.06 -23.94
CA GLU A 79 -10.79 -8.92 -23.72
C GLU A 79 -12.12 -8.19 -23.90
N LYS A 80 -12.19 -6.89 -23.56
CA LYS A 80 -13.43 -6.10 -23.63
C LYS A 80 -13.66 -5.44 -24.98
N THR A 81 -12.61 -5.02 -25.66
CA THR A 81 -12.71 -4.23 -26.90
C THR A 81 -12.32 -5.04 -28.14
N GLY A 82 -11.61 -6.16 -27.98
CA GLY A 82 -11.11 -6.99 -29.08
C GLY A 82 -9.96 -6.36 -29.86
N CYS A 83 -9.37 -5.27 -29.35
CA CYS A 83 -8.23 -4.59 -29.99
C CYS A 83 -6.93 -5.40 -29.87
N SER A 84 -5.90 -4.97 -30.59
CA SER A 84 -4.55 -5.53 -30.47
C SER A 84 -3.83 -5.05 -29.20
N GLU A 85 -2.81 -5.80 -28.76
CA GLU A 85 -2.00 -5.41 -27.58
C GLU A 85 -1.36 -4.02 -27.74
N GLN A 86 -0.97 -3.64 -28.96
CA GLN A 86 -0.42 -2.32 -29.25
C GLN A 86 -1.46 -1.22 -29.07
N GLU A 87 -2.71 -1.45 -29.48
CA GLU A 87 -3.82 -0.50 -29.32
C GLU A 87 -4.23 -0.38 -27.85
N ALA A 88 -4.29 -1.51 -27.13
CA ALA A 88 -4.57 -1.51 -25.70
C ALA A 88 -3.52 -0.74 -24.88
N LYS A 89 -2.22 -0.98 -25.17
CA LYS A 89 -1.12 -0.21 -24.55
C LYS A 89 -1.26 1.28 -24.81
N LYS A 90 -1.51 1.64 -26.08
CA LYS A 90 -1.62 3.03 -26.47
C LYS A 90 -2.83 3.71 -25.83
N ALA A 91 -3.98 3.02 -25.74
CA ALA A 91 -5.15 3.55 -25.06
C ALA A 91 -4.92 3.76 -23.56
N LEU A 92 -4.18 2.87 -22.88
CA LEU A 92 -3.77 3.10 -21.50
C LEU A 92 -2.85 4.31 -21.36
N GLU A 93 -1.85 4.44 -22.23
CA GLU A 93 -0.92 5.59 -22.21
C GLU A 93 -1.65 6.91 -22.48
N ASP A 94 -2.51 6.96 -23.50
CA ASP A 94 -3.29 8.15 -23.88
C ASP A 94 -4.28 8.57 -22.77
N ASN A 95 -4.70 7.62 -21.92
CA ASN A 95 -5.61 7.85 -20.80
C ASN A 95 -4.90 7.86 -19.42
N ASN A 96 -3.57 8.06 -19.37
CA ASN A 96 -2.78 8.12 -18.14
C ASN A 96 -2.98 6.92 -17.19
N GLY A 97 -3.16 5.72 -17.74
CA GLY A 97 -3.37 4.50 -16.97
C GLY A 97 -4.79 4.28 -16.46
N ASP A 98 -5.77 5.12 -16.84
CA ASP A 98 -7.19 4.87 -16.49
C ASP A 98 -7.76 3.74 -17.37
N LEU A 99 -7.90 2.55 -16.78
CA LEU A 99 -8.45 1.38 -17.44
C LEU A 99 -9.86 1.62 -17.99
N ALA A 100 -10.73 2.29 -17.22
CA ALA A 100 -12.13 2.46 -17.62
C ALA A 100 -12.24 3.39 -18.83
N GLU A 101 -11.51 4.50 -18.80
CA GLU A 101 -11.48 5.45 -19.91
C GLU A 101 -10.80 4.84 -21.15
N ALA A 102 -9.73 4.05 -20.96
CA ALA A 102 -9.08 3.31 -22.04
C ALA A 102 -10.04 2.33 -22.74
N ILE A 103 -10.84 1.57 -21.98
CA ILE A 103 -11.86 0.68 -22.54
C ILE A 103 -12.92 1.47 -23.32
N LEU A 104 -13.42 2.58 -22.77
CA LEU A 104 -14.44 3.42 -23.42
C LEU A 104 -13.93 4.06 -24.72
N SER A 105 -12.65 4.44 -24.76
CA SER A 105 -12.03 5.05 -25.95
C SER A 105 -11.91 4.10 -27.14
N LEU A 106 -11.94 2.79 -26.88
CA LEU A 106 -11.75 1.70 -27.86
C LEU A 106 -13.04 0.89 -28.12
N SER A 107 -14.14 1.17 -27.42
CA SER A 107 -15.44 0.48 -27.55
C SER A 107 -16.33 1.05 -28.65
#